data_AF-A0A150TVF0-F1
#
_entry.id   AF-A0A150TVF0-F1
#
_cell.length_a   1.000
_cell.length_b   1.000
_cell.length_c   1.000
_cell.angle_alpha   90.00
_cell.angle_beta   90.00
_cell.angle_gamma   90.00
#
_symmetry.space_group_name_H-M   'P 1'
#
loop_
_entity.id
_entity.type
_entity.pdbx_description
1 polymer ?
#
loop_
_entity_poly.entity_id
_entity_poly.type
_entity_poly.pdbx_seq_one_letter_code
_entity_poly.pdbx_strand_id
1 'polypeptide(L)'
;MNLRSTFARHLLLALGAAGIVATGCLSEEEALLEMGTVEGAASAARLEGESQSWSTSSGDGIDASSSTVRLKANASGDHFQFSKSVAAGEYRVVVRYAQRNIYGNYRLDLNGSSAGNLDGYSSSSSDSWKTVTLGTRSLSGNVAFKLVSTGKSSSATDYDIKLDYIELVPTGSTGTGGSGGSGSTSSSSTSSSSSSGAGGSGGSTTTGSGGVVDSTIVVRSGQVYDGGGRRFIAGSALGDGSQSESQKPVFKLEDGAVLRNVVLGAPAADGIHTYGNVTLENIVWEDIGEDALTVKASGTVVLNGGSAVNGEDKVFQINAASTFRVSNFRASNAGKFIRQNGGTTFKVDVVIDGCDISHMDEAIFRTDSSTSTVTMRNTRYSDIGDALFIGLSSSRITTSNNTEY
;
A
#
# COMPACT_ATOMS: atom_id res chain seq x y z
N MET A 1 47.50 42.32 29.20
CA MET A 1 47.50 43.79 29.37
C MET A 1 47.69 44.44 28.01
N ASN A 2 46.91 45.51 27.74
CA ASN A 2 46.89 46.39 26.56
C ASN A 2 46.25 45.81 25.27
N LEU A 3 44.98 46.13 24.98
CA LEU A 3 44.43 47.37 24.38
C LEU A 3 44.90 47.63 22.94
N ARG A 4 43.93 47.77 22.02
CA ARG A 4 43.66 49.03 21.32
C ARG A 4 42.35 48.99 20.50
N SER A 5 41.46 49.91 20.86
CA SER A 5 40.35 50.45 20.07
C SER A 5 40.78 51.85 19.62
N THR A 6 40.50 52.27 18.37
CA THR A 6 40.16 53.67 18.07
C THR A 6 39.48 53.88 16.69
N PHE A 7 38.24 54.35 16.77
CA PHE A 7 37.49 55.36 16.01
C PHE A 7 38.06 56.08 14.74
N ALA A 8 37.19 56.08 13.70
CA ALA A 8 36.55 57.20 12.97
C ALA A 8 37.37 58.30 12.23
N ARG A 9 36.96 58.61 10.98
CA ARG A 9 36.25 59.86 10.58
C ARG A 9 35.92 59.94 9.08
N HIS A 10 34.80 60.61 8.78
CA HIS A 10 34.26 61.01 7.47
C HIS A 10 35.14 62.03 6.71
N LEU A 11 35.11 62.00 5.37
CA LEU A 11 34.96 63.21 4.55
C LEU A 11 34.39 62.88 3.15
N LEU A 12 33.47 63.73 2.71
CA LEU A 12 32.65 63.72 1.49
C LEU A 12 33.38 64.44 0.33
N LEU A 13 33.31 63.95 -0.91
CA LEU A 13 33.39 64.80 -2.11
C LEU A 13 32.70 64.12 -3.32
N ALA A 14 32.15 64.93 -4.21
CA ALA A 14 30.97 64.64 -5.02
C ALA A 14 31.20 64.72 -6.55
N LEU A 15 30.19 64.23 -7.29
CA LEU A 15 29.83 64.39 -8.72
C LEU A 15 30.64 63.71 -9.84
N GLY A 16 29.96 62.74 -10.49
CA GLY A 16 29.47 62.93 -11.86
C GLY A 16 30.17 62.17 -13.00
N ALA A 17 29.52 61.13 -13.55
CA ALA A 17 29.20 60.96 -14.98
C ALA A 17 28.62 59.57 -15.27
N ALA A 18 27.72 59.53 -16.26
CA ALA A 18 26.83 58.43 -16.63
C ALA A 18 27.52 57.16 -17.14
N GLY A 19 26.88 56.01 -16.94
CA GLY A 19 27.28 54.74 -17.52
C GLY A 19 26.27 53.63 -17.21
N ILE A 20 25.36 53.41 -18.15
CA ILE A 20 24.31 52.38 -18.18
C ILE A 20 24.90 50.98 -17.92
N VAL A 21 24.43 50.29 -16.87
CA VAL A 21 24.24 48.83 -16.87
C VAL A 21 23.03 48.52 -15.98
N ALA A 22 22.05 47.84 -16.56
CA ALA A 22 20.82 47.44 -15.92
C ALA A 22 21.07 46.49 -14.73
N THR A 23 20.83 46.97 -13.52
CA THR A 23 20.44 46.13 -12.38
C THR A 23 18.98 46.43 -12.09
N GLY A 24 18.12 45.66 -12.76
CA GLY A 24 16.69 45.63 -12.46
C GLY A 24 16.50 45.16 -11.03
N CYS A 25 16.21 46.12 -10.16
CA CYS A 25 15.54 45.96 -8.89
C CYS A 25 14.21 45.22 -9.16
N LEU A 26 14.07 43.99 -8.68
CA LEU A 26 12.77 43.34 -8.65
C LEU A 26 12.04 43.79 -7.38
N SER A 27 10.97 44.55 -7.61
CA SER A 27 9.98 44.98 -6.63
C SER A 27 9.32 43.79 -5.93
N GLU A 28 8.90 44.00 -4.68
CA GLU A 28 8.24 43.03 -3.79
C GLU A 28 6.82 42.59 -4.23
N GLU A 29 6.54 42.48 -5.54
CA GLU A 29 5.23 42.12 -6.09
C GLU A 29 5.23 40.93 -7.07
N GLU A 30 6.22 40.03 -6.99
CA GLU A 30 6.18 38.71 -7.66
C GLU A 30 6.51 37.58 -6.66
N ALA A 31 5.95 37.66 -5.45
CA ALA A 31 6.01 36.60 -4.43
C ALA A 31 4.62 36.01 -4.13
N LEU A 32 3.72 36.04 -5.12
CA LEU A 32 2.38 35.48 -5.05
C LEU A 32 2.17 34.51 -6.22
N LEU A 33 2.90 33.40 -6.24
CA LEU A 33 2.64 32.29 -7.16
C LEU A 33 2.65 30.95 -6.41
N GLU A 34 1.44 30.42 -6.29
CA GLU A 34 1.05 29.04 -5.94
C GLU A 34 1.68 28.39 -4.71
N MET A 35 1.10 28.69 -3.55
CA MET A 35 0.87 27.63 -2.56
C MET A 35 -0.23 26.70 -3.09
N GLY A 36 0.07 25.98 -4.17
CA GLY A 36 -0.76 24.88 -4.64
C GLY A 36 -0.85 23.88 -3.51
N THR A 37 -2.06 23.68 -2.99
CA THR A 37 -2.37 22.61 -2.05
C THR A 37 -1.81 21.32 -2.62
N VAL A 38 -0.79 20.76 -1.97
CA VAL A 38 -0.31 19.42 -2.26
C VAL A 38 -1.45 18.49 -1.84
N GLU A 39 -2.41 18.26 -2.74
CA GLU A 39 -3.42 17.24 -2.55
C GLU A 39 -2.66 15.92 -2.37
N GLY A 40 -2.84 15.31 -1.19
CA GLY A 40 -2.21 14.03 -0.88
C GLY A 40 -2.56 13.03 -1.97
N ALA A 41 -1.55 12.38 -2.54
CA ALA A 41 -1.77 11.33 -3.52
C ALA A 41 -2.66 10.23 -2.92
N ALA A 42 -3.56 9.67 -3.72
CA ALA A 42 -4.45 8.60 -3.29
C ALA A 42 -3.65 7.45 -2.65
N SER A 43 -3.81 7.27 -1.34
CA SER A 43 -3.17 6.20 -0.56
C SER A 43 -4.20 5.20 -0.05
N ALA A 44 -3.78 3.95 0.13
CA ALA A 44 -4.62 2.95 0.75
C ALA A 44 -4.95 3.37 2.19
N ALA A 45 -6.23 3.26 2.57
CA ALA A 45 -6.69 3.62 3.89
C ALA A 45 -7.65 2.56 4.41
N ARG A 46 -7.23 1.84 5.46
CA ARG A 46 -8.12 0.99 6.24
C ARG A 46 -8.76 1.81 7.36
N LEU A 47 -10.08 1.77 7.40
CA LEU A 47 -10.92 2.47 8.36
C LEU A 47 -11.50 1.42 9.30
N GLU A 48 -10.77 1.14 10.38
CA GLU A 48 -11.19 0.18 11.40
C GLU A 48 -12.48 0.69 12.08
N GLY A 49 -13.49 -0.17 12.15
CA GLY A 49 -14.85 0.21 12.55
C GLY A 49 -14.93 0.71 13.98
N GLU A 50 -14.21 0.08 14.91
CA GLU A 50 -14.13 0.49 16.32
C GLU A 50 -13.36 1.80 16.53
N SER A 51 -12.54 2.18 15.55
CA SER A 51 -11.72 3.39 15.60
C SER A 51 -12.43 4.64 15.04
N GLN A 52 -13.71 4.54 14.64
CA GLN A 52 -14.48 5.67 14.13
C GLN A 52 -15.45 6.26 15.15
N SER A 53 -15.72 7.56 15.01
CA SER A 53 -16.79 8.24 15.75
C SER A 53 -18.10 8.14 14.99
N TRP A 54 -18.98 7.24 15.45
CA TRP A 54 -20.25 6.96 14.79
C TRP A 54 -21.40 7.79 15.34
N SER A 55 -22.31 8.15 14.44
CA SER A 55 -23.67 8.62 14.76
C SER A 55 -24.69 7.61 14.25
N THR A 56 -25.85 7.50 14.89
CA THR A 56 -26.92 6.56 14.52
C THR A 56 -28.21 7.28 14.13
N SER A 57 -29.13 6.56 13.48
CA SER A 57 -30.55 6.92 13.50
C SER A 57 -31.12 6.93 14.92
N SER A 58 -32.24 7.64 15.09
CA SER A 58 -32.90 7.77 16.38
C SER A 58 -33.37 6.42 16.91
N GLY A 59 -32.94 6.08 18.14
CA GLY A 59 -33.37 4.86 18.83
C GLY A 59 -32.40 3.68 18.72
N ASP A 60 -31.34 3.79 17.91
CA ASP A 60 -30.39 2.70 17.70
C ASP A 60 -29.14 2.83 18.57
N GLY A 61 -28.63 1.68 19.01
CA GLY A 61 -27.44 1.58 19.85
C GLY A 61 -26.21 1.13 19.07
N ILE A 62 -25.02 1.48 19.59
CA ILE A 62 -23.74 0.97 19.09
C ILE A 62 -23.09 0.12 20.19
N ASP A 63 -22.59 -1.04 19.78
CA ASP A 63 -21.80 -1.95 20.60
C ASP A 63 -20.41 -2.10 19.95
N ALA A 64 -19.42 -1.40 20.48
CA ALA A 64 -18.05 -1.43 19.99
C ALA A 64 -17.19 -2.34 20.89
N SER A 65 -16.38 -3.19 20.27
CA SER A 65 -15.34 -3.98 20.93
C SER A 65 -13.95 -3.41 20.60
N SER A 66 -12.88 -4.07 21.07
CA SER A 66 -11.50 -3.71 20.71
C SER A 66 -11.14 -3.92 19.23
N SER A 67 -12.04 -4.46 18.42
CA SER A 67 -11.72 -4.84 17.04
C SER A 67 -12.91 -4.79 16.07
N THR A 68 -14.11 -4.41 16.53
CA THR A 68 -15.31 -4.41 15.70
C THR A 68 -16.31 -3.40 16.23
N VAL A 69 -17.26 -3.00 15.38
CA VAL A 69 -18.42 -2.20 15.77
C VAL A 69 -19.70 -2.86 15.31
N ARG A 70 -20.72 -2.89 16.17
CA ARG A 70 -22.06 -3.41 15.84
C ARG A 70 -23.11 -2.31 15.99
N LEU A 71 -23.93 -2.16 14.96
CA LEU A 71 -25.20 -1.46 15.06
C LEU A 71 -26.25 -2.41 15.63
N LYS A 72 -26.94 -1.98 16.67
CA LYS A 72 -28.16 -2.59 17.17
C LYS A 72 -29.36 -1.90 16.51
N ALA A 73 -29.80 -2.43 15.37
CA ALA A 73 -30.88 -1.88 14.56
C ALA A 73 -32.13 -2.74 14.74
N ASN A 74 -33.31 -2.13 14.61
CA ASN A 74 -34.59 -2.82 14.82
C ASN A 74 -35.59 -2.63 13.66
N ALA A 75 -35.24 -1.83 12.66
CA ALA A 75 -36.06 -1.57 11.49
C ALA A 75 -35.23 -1.41 10.20
N SER A 76 -35.93 -1.41 9.06
CA SER A 76 -35.35 -0.94 7.80
C SER A 76 -35.27 0.59 7.80
N GLY A 77 -34.18 1.15 7.30
CA GLY A 77 -33.88 2.58 7.33
C GLY A 77 -32.93 2.97 8.47
N ASP A 78 -32.80 2.13 9.48
CA ASP A 78 -31.83 2.30 10.56
C ASP A 78 -30.41 2.30 9.98
N HIS A 79 -29.56 3.13 10.56
CA HIS A 79 -28.22 3.35 10.05
C HIS A 79 -27.27 3.80 11.13
N PHE A 80 -25.99 3.62 10.82
CA PHE A 80 -24.93 4.40 11.45
C PHE A 80 -24.04 5.02 10.39
N GLN A 81 -23.36 6.10 10.76
CA GLN A 81 -22.46 6.80 9.86
C GLN A 81 -21.30 7.46 10.61
N PHE A 82 -20.18 7.57 9.92
CA PHE A 82 -19.05 8.41 10.30
C PHE A 82 -18.57 9.20 9.09
N SER A 83 -17.68 10.16 9.31
CA SER A 83 -17.02 10.89 8.22
C SER A 83 -15.52 10.81 8.37
N LYS A 84 -14.81 10.73 7.25
CA LYS A 84 -13.35 10.67 7.20
C LYS A 84 -12.83 11.52 6.05
N SER A 85 -11.74 12.25 6.30
CA SER A 85 -10.98 12.89 5.23
C SER A 85 -10.27 11.84 4.39
N VAL A 86 -10.54 11.83 3.09
CA VAL A 86 -9.98 10.91 2.08
C VAL A 86 -9.24 11.73 1.04
N ALA A 87 -8.02 11.31 0.71
CA ALA A 87 -7.25 11.90 -0.38
C ALA A 87 -8.04 11.83 -1.70
N ALA A 88 -7.81 12.78 -2.60
CA ALA A 88 -8.47 12.75 -3.90
C ALA A 88 -7.99 11.54 -4.71
N GLY A 89 -8.91 10.72 -5.20
CA GLY A 89 -8.55 9.52 -5.92
C GLY A 89 -9.71 8.63 -6.32
N GLU A 90 -9.41 7.66 -7.16
CA GLU A 90 -10.30 6.58 -7.49
C GLU A 90 -9.99 5.38 -6.59
N TYR A 91 -10.98 4.90 -5.83
CA TYR A 91 -10.81 3.89 -4.80
C TYR A 91 -11.74 2.70 -5.03
N ARG A 92 -11.18 1.50 -5.02
CA ARG A 92 -11.94 0.28 -4.79
C ARG A 92 -12.32 0.20 -3.31
N VAL A 93 -13.61 0.01 -3.04
CA VAL A 93 -14.17 -0.01 -1.70
C VAL A 93 -14.33 -1.45 -1.25
N VAL A 94 -13.59 -1.84 -0.21
CA VAL A 94 -13.62 -3.17 0.38
C VAL A 94 -14.26 -3.07 1.77
N VAL A 95 -15.14 -4.02 2.13
CA VAL A 95 -15.83 -4.03 3.42
C VAL A 95 -15.71 -5.42 4.02
N ARG A 96 -15.26 -5.50 5.27
CA ARG A 96 -15.29 -6.73 6.07
C ARG A 96 -16.33 -6.63 7.16
N TYR A 97 -17.29 -7.55 7.14
CA TYR A 97 -18.45 -7.55 8.01
C TYR A 97 -18.81 -8.99 8.42
N ALA A 98 -19.55 -9.14 9.51
CA ALA A 98 -19.98 -10.46 9.97
C ALA A 98 -21.37 -10.82 9.43
N GLN A 99 -21.58 -12.12 9.20
CA GLN A 99 -22.87 -12.73 8.96
C GLN A 99 -23.31 -13.55 10.18
N ARG A 100 -24.60 -13.45 10.55
CA ARG A 100 -25.20 -14.16 11.69
C ARG A 100 -26.73 -14.19 11.56
N ASN A 101 -27.39 -15.08 12.30
CA ASN A 101 -28.84 -15.23 12.28
C ASN A 101 -29.63 -14.04 12.84
N ILE A 102 -28.95 -13.04 13.41
CA ILE A 102 -29.57 -11.82 13.89
C ILE A 102 -29.30 -10.61 12.99
N TYR A 103 -28.47 -10.74 11.95
CA TYR A 103 -28.04 -9.60 11.15
C TYR A 103 -28.92 -9.37 9.92
N GLY A 104 -29.14 -8.09 9.62
CA GLY A 104 -29.93 -7.61 8.50
C GLY A 104 -29.13 -7.44 7.20
N ASN A 105 -29.80 -6.95 6.17
CA ASN A 105 -29.22 -6.60 4.88
C ASN A 105 -28.94 -5.11 4.84
N TYR A 106 -27.74 -4.72 4.42
CA TYR A 106 -27.31 -3.34 4.46
C TYR A 106 -26.85 -2.84 3.10
N ARG A 107 -26.84 -1.52 2.95
CA ARG A 107 -26.19 -0.83 1.84
C ARG A 107 -25.17 0.14 2.40
N LEU A 108 -23.96 0.15 1.85
CA LEU A 108 -23.00 1.21 2.13
C LEU A 108 -23.26 2.36 1.16
N ASP A 109 -23.54 3.55 1.70
CA ASP A 109 -23.61 4.80 0.97
C ASP A 109 -22.33 5.63 1.25
N LEU A 110 -21.74 6.16 0.18
CA LEU A 110 -20.60 7.09 0.21
C LEU A 110 -21.07 8.42 -0.33
N ASN A 111 -21.05 9.47 0.50
CA ASN A 111 -21.62 10.78 0.16
C ASN A 111 -23.08 10.68 -0.35
N GLY A 112 -23.87 9.81 0.27
CA GLY A 112 -25.28 9.57 -0.10
C GLY A 112 -25.48 8.72 -1.35
N SER A 113 -24.42 8.31 -2.05
CA SER A 113 -24.47 7.43 -3.22
C SER A 113 -24.15 5.99 -2.86
N SER A 114 -24.94 5.03 -3.34
CA SER A 114 -24.73 3.61 -3.06
C SER A 114 -23.39 3.09 -3.58
N ALA A 115 -22.53 2.60 -2.68
CA ALA A 115 -21.36 1.79 -3.00
C ALA A 115 -21.78 0.36 -3.33
N GLY A 116 -22.65 -0.26 -2.53
CA GLY A 116 -23.15 -1.60 -2.78
C GLY A 116 -23.86 -2.21 -1.58
N ASN A 117 -24.39 -3.43 -1.77
CA ASN A 117 -25.19 -4.14 -0.78
C ASN A 117 -24.37 -5.19 -0.02
N LEU A 118 -24.73 -5.42 1.23
CA LEU A 118 -24.15 -6.37 2.18
C LEU A 118 -25.28 -7.28 2.66
N ASP A 119 -25.11 -8.58 2.49
CA ASP A 119 -26.00 -9.59 3.04
C ASP A 119 -25.45 -10.06 4.38
N GLY A 120 -26.02 -9.58 5.50
CA GLY A 120 -25.63 -9.93 6.85
C GLY A 120 -26.19 -11.27 7.33
N TYR A 121 -27.12 -11.89 6.62
CA TYR A 121 -27.78 -13.08 7.14
C TYR A 121 -26.91 -14.34 6.99
N SER A 122 -26.91 -15.15 8.04
CA SER A 122 -26.50 -16.55 8.02
C SER A 122 -27.37 -17.31 9.01
N SER A 123 -27.61 -18.61 8.84
CA SER A 123 -28.40 -19.40 9.81
C SER A 123 -27.66 -19.67 11.13
N SER A 124 -26.36 -19.38 11.20
CA SER A 124 -25.50 -19.55 12.38
C SER A 124 -25.82 -18.57 13.51
N SER A 125 -25.73 -19.01 14.77
CA SER A 125 -25.77 -18.16 15.96
C SER A 125 -24.41 -17.52 16.31
N SER A 126 -23.36 -17.85 15.58
CA SER A 126 -22.01 -17.31 15.71
C SER A 126 -21.65 -16.47 14.49
N ASP A 127 -20.84 -15.43 14.70
CA ASP A 127 -20.35 -14.57 13.61
C ASP A 127 -19.50 -15.37 12.62
N SER A 128 -19.81 -15.24 11.34
CA SER A 128 -18.96 -15.68 10.23
C SER A 128 -18.53 -14.46 9.42
N TRP A 129 -17.23 -14.25 9.28
CA TRP A 129 -16.70 -13.04 8.66
C TRP A 129 -16.66 -13.14 7.14
N LYS A 130 -17.12 -12.09 6.46
CA LYS A 130 -17.13 -11.96 5.01
C LYS A 130 -16.48 -10.64 4.60
N THR A 131 -15.63 -10.72 3.58
CA THR A 131 -15.03 -9.54 2.93
C THR A 131 -15.59 -9.43 1.52
N VAL A 132 -16.09 -8.24 1.17
CA VAL A 132 -16.66 -7.96 -0.15
C VAL A 132 -16.03 -6.72 -0.76
N THR A 133 -15.93 -6.69 -2.08
CA THR A 133 -15.57 -5.50 -2.86
C THR A 133 -16.84 -4.90 -3.46
N LEU A 134 -17.13 -3.65 -3.15
CA LEU A 134 -18.33 -2.93 -3.60
C LEU A 134 -18.09 -2.10 -4.87
N GLY A 135 -17.01 -2.39 -5.58
CA GLY A 135 -16.59 -1.70 -6.80
C GLY A 135 -15.81 -0.43 -6.51
N THR A 136 -15.65 0.39 -7.55
CA THR A 136 -14.73 1.53 -7.55
C THR A 136 -15.48 2.86 -7.49
N ARG A 137 -14.95 3.83 -6.72
CA ARG A 137 -15.56 5.14 -6.46
C ARG A 137 -14.50 6.23 -6.45
N SER A 138 -14.77 7.32 -7.16
CA SER A 138 -13.98 8.55 -7.04
C SER A 138 -14.36 9.26 -5.73
N LEU A 139 -13.40 9.41 -4.83
CA LEU A 139 -13.56 10.01 -3.51
C LEU A 139 -12.55 11.13 -3.34
N SER A 140 -12.91 12.14 -2.56
CA SER A 140 -12.02 13.23 -2.18
C SER A 140 -12.61 13.99 -0.99
N GLY A 141 -11.75 14.66 -0.21
CA GLY A 141 -12.16 15.50 0.89
C GLY A 141 -12.87 14.74 2.01
N ASN A 142 -13.82 15.38 2.69
CA ASN A 142 -14.57 14.75 3.76
C ASN A 142 -15.67 13.84 3.20
N VAL A 143 -15.47 12.52 3.30
CA VAL A 143 -16.41 11.51 2.80
C VAL A 143 -17.26 10.98 3.94
N ALA A 144 -18.58 10.98 3.76
CA ALA A 144 -19.52 10.33 4.67
C ALA A 144 -19.70 8.86 4.31
N PHE A 145 -19.43 7.97 5.28
CA PHE A 145 -19.63 6.53 5.18
C PHE A 145 -20.87 6.17 5.98
N LYS A 146 -21.92 5.71 5.32
CA LYS A 146 -23.20 5.41 5.95
C LYS A 146 -23.65 3.99 5.60
N LEU A 147 -23.79 3.13 6.59
CA LEU A 147 -24.44 1.83 6.39
C LEU A 147 -25.91 1.94 6.75
N VAL A 148 -26.79 1.62 5.80
CA VAL A 148 -28.25 1.70 5.96
C VAL A 148 -28.86 0.31 5.87
N SER A 149 -29.69 -0.04 6.84
CA SER A 149 -30.50 -1.26 6.85
C SER A 149 -31.53 -1.20 5.72
N THR A 150 -31.37 -2.08 4.74
CA THR A 150 -32.29 -2.28 3.62
C THR A 150 -33.39 -3.29 3.93
N GLY A 151 -33.43 -3.78 5.17
CA GLY A 151 -34.33 -4.82 5.63
C GLY A 151 -33.55 -6.00 6.21
N LYS A 152 -34.21 -7.15 6.35
CA LYS A 152 -33.57 -8.39 6.82
C LYS A 152 -34.14 -9.59 6.08
N SER A 153 -33.39 -10.69 6.06
CA SER A 153 -33.93 -11.98 5.68
C SER A 153 -35.15 -12.33 6.57
N SER A 154 -36.16 -13.00 6.02
CA SER A 154 -37.32 -13.45 6.80
C SER A 154 -36.93 -14.35 7.98
N SER A 155 -35.80 -15.05 7.84
CA SER A 155 -35.25 -15.96 8.84
C SER A 155 -34.28 -15.29 9.82
N ALA A 156 -33.95 -13.99 9.63
CA ALA A 156 -33.16 -13.23 10.58
C ALA A 156 -34.03 -12.80 11.77
N THR A 157 -33.50 -12.89 12.98
CA THR A 157 -34.24 -12.50 14.19
C THR A 157 -34.21 -10.98 14.44
N ASP A 158 -33.24 -10.27 13.88
CA ASP A 158 -33.10 -8.82 14.04
C ASP A 158 -32.49 -8.15 12.79
N TYR A 159 -32.27 -6.83 12.86
CA TYR A 159 -31.73 -6.02 11.75
C TYR A 159 -30.26 -5.64 11.94
N ASP A 160 -29.59 -6.10 12.99
CA ASP A 160 -28.24 -5.69 13.33
C ASP A 160 -27.21 -5.84 12.19
N ILE A 161 -26.08 -5.16 12.31
CA ILE A 161 -24.89 -5.47 11.52
C ILE A 161 -23.65 -5.28 12.35
N LYS A 162 -22.65 -6.13 12.11
CA LYS A 162 -21.32 -5.97 12.70
C LYS A 162 -20.27 -5.79 11.62
N LEU A 163 -19.49 -4.73 11.76
CA LEU A 163 -18.44 -4.30 10.86
C LEU A 163 -17.08 -4.49 11.54
N ASP A 164 -16.11 -5.00 10.78
CA ASP A 164 -14.69 -4.99 11.14
C ASP A 164 -14.09 -3.71 10.57
N TYR A 165 -13.91 -3.62 9.24
CA TYR A 165 -13.36 -2.44 8.58
C TYR A 165 -14.02 -2.11 7.24
N ILE A 166 -13.81 -0.85 6.81
CA ILE A 166 -13.92 -0.42 5.41
C ILE A 166 -12.52 -0.05 4.93
N GLU A 167 -12.09 -0.58 3.80
CA GLU A 167 -10.78 -0.31 3.23
C GLU A 167 -10.93 0.35 1.85
N LEU A 168 -10.26 1.49 1.70
CA LEU A 168 -10.16 2.22 0.45
C LEU A 168 -8.83 1.86 -0.20
N VAL A 169 -8.90 1.21 -1.36
CA VAL A 169 -7.71 0.81 -2.12
C VAL A 169 -7.63 1.67 -3.38
N PRO A 170 -6.65 2.58 -3.52
CA PRO A 170 -6.44 3.35 -4.74
C PRO A 170 -6.37 2.44 -5.97
N THR A 171 -6.96 2.89 -7.07
CA THR A 171 -7.02 2.13 -8.33
C THR A 171 -6.27 2.79 -9.47
N GLY A 172 -5.65 3.95 -9.22
CA GLY A 172 -4.99 4.78 -10.23
C GLY A 172 -6.01 5.61 -11.01
N SER A 173 -5.86 6.93 -11.00
CA SER A 173 -6.75 7.84 -11.74
C SER A 173 -6.59 7.60 -13.24
N THR A 174 -7.59 7.02 -13.88
CA THR A 174 -7.85 7.25 -15.31
C THR A 174 -9.20 7.93 -15.42
N GLY A 175 -9.19 9.25 -15.19
CA GLY A 175 -10.33 10.08 -15.52
C GLY A 175 -10.64 9.99 -17.02
N THR A 176 -11.66 9.23 -17.37
CA THR A 176 -12.43 9.44 -18.61
C THR A 176 -13.85 8.95 -18.35
N GLY A 177 -14.77 9.90 -18.21
CA GLY A 177 -16.19 9.61 -18.07
C GLY A 177 -16.76 8.90 -19.30
N GLY A 178 -17.64 7.94 -19.05
CA GLY A 178 -18.41 7.24 -20.08
C GLY A 178 -19.51 6.40 -19.44
N SER A 179 -20.76 6.81 -19.65
CA SER A 179 -21.96 6.15 -19.15
C SER A 179 -22.21 4.77 -19.75
N GLY A 180 -22.77 3.88 -18.93
CA GLY A 180 -23.92 3.03 -19.29
C GLY A 180 -23.62 1.64 -19.85
N GLY A 181 -24.20 0.61 -19.20
CA GLY A 181 -24.42 -0.69 -19.82
C GLY A 181 -24.48 -1.87 -18.85
N SER A 182 -25.69 -2.23 -18.42
CA SER A 182 -26.01 -3.50 -17.75
C SER A 182 -25.91 -4.69 -18.71
N GLY A 183 -25.45 -5.85 -18.24
CA GLY A 183 -25.50 -7.11 -19.01
C GLY A 183 -24.82 -8.31 -18.34
N SER A 184 -25.61 -9.33 -18.04
CA SER A 184 -25.39 -10.55 -17.25
C SER A 184 -24.57 -11.69 -17.92
N THR A 185 -23.91 -12.53 -17.08
CA THR A 185 -23.65 -14.01 -17.14
C THR A 185 -23.23 -14.64 -18.50
N SER A 186 -22.16 -15.45 -18.65
CA SER A 186 -21.95 -16.82 -18.10
C SER A 186 -20.59 -17.42 -18.55
N SER A 187 -19.98 -18.24 -17.67
CA SER A 187 -19.18 -19.49 -17.85
C SER A 187 -18.27 -19.79 -19.07
N SER A 188 -17.01 -20.16 -18.72
CA SER A 188 -16.14 -21.28 -19.17
C SER A 188 -15.54 -21.31 -20.59
N SER A 189 -14.20 -21.33 -20.68
CA SER A 189 -13.35 -22.51 -20.97
C SER A 189 -12.00 -22.13 -21.61
N THR A 190 -11.01 -22.99 -21.35
CA THR A 190 -9.58 -22.99 -21.70
C THR A 190 -9.26 -22.97 -23.20
N SER A 191 -8.18 -22.26 -23.57
CA SER A 191 -7.01 -22.82 -24.30
C SER A 191 -5.97 -21.74 -24.61
N SER A 192 -4.72 -22.17 -24.58
CA SER A 192 -3.50 -21.44 -24.87
C SER A 192 -3.29 -21.25 -26.38
N SER A 193 -2.69 -20.13 -26.78
CA SER A 193 -1.56 -20.09 -27.72
C SER A 193 -1.07 -18.65 -27.96
N SER A 194 0.23 -18.56 -28.16
CA SER A 194 1.05 -17.41 -28.49
C SER A 194 0.69 -16.75 -29.83
N SER A 195 0.80 -15.43 -29.92
CA SER A 195 1.44 -14.78 -31.07
C SER A 195 1.88 -13.35 -30.79
N SER A 196 2.99 -13.03 -31.42
CA SER A 196 3.72 -11.76 -31.55
C SER A 196 2.95 -10.69 -32.31
N GLY A 197 3.15 -9.41 -31.96
CA GLY A 197 2.79 -8.29 -32.82
C GLY A 197 2.78 -6.95 -32.09
N ALA A 198 3.52 -5.99 -32.62
CA ALA A 198 3.87 -4.70 -32.02
C ALA A 198 2.72 -3.68 -31.92
N GLY A 199 2.90 -2.72 -31.00
CA GLY A 199 2.52 -1.32 -31.19
C GLY A 199 1.17 -0.90 -30.61
N GLY A 200 1.19 -0.41 -29.37
CA GLY A 200 0.08 0.38 -28.81
C GLY A 200 0.14 0.44 -27.28
N SER A 201 0.48 1.61 -26.73
CA SER A 201 0.41 1.90 -25.30
C SER A 201 -1.00 1.77 -24.77
N GLY A 202 -1.30 0.60 -24.21
CA GLY A 202 -2.44 0.33 -23.34
C GLY A 202 -2.08 -0.91 -22.54
N GLY A 203 -1.66 -0.74 -21.29
CA GLY A 203 -1.24 -1.85 -20.43
C GLY A 203 -2.38 -2.86 -20.30
N SER A 204 -2.19 -4.07 -20.83
CA SER A 204 -3.18 -5.14 -20.70
C SER A 204 -3.11 -5.69 -19.29
N THR A 205 -4.26 -5.83 -18.64
CA THR A 205 -4.35 -6.45 -17.30
C THR A 205 -4.64 -7.93 -17.46
N THR A 206 -3.73 -8.78 -16.96
CA THR A 206 -3.94 -10.23 -16.88
C THR A 206 -4.51 -10.60 -15.52
N THR A 207 -5.61 -11.36 -15.48
CA THR A 207 -6.21 -11.83 -14.23
C THR A 207 -5.70 -13.25 -13.90
N GLY A 208 -4.87 -13.40 -12.87
CA GLY A 208 -4.07 -14.62 -12.65
C GLY A 208 -4.72 -15.80 -11.94
N SER A 209 -4.76 -17.02 -12.52
CA SER A 209 -5.57 -18.17 -12.01
C SER A 209 -5.28 -18.71 -10.61
N GLY A 210 -4.11 -18.44 -10.02
CA GLY A 210 -3.63 -19.12 -8.82
C GLY A 210 -3.26 -20.59 -9.08
N GLY A 211 -2.91 -21.30 -8.01
CA GLY A 211 -2.52 -22.71 -8.02
C GLY A 211 -1.02 -22.96 -7.95
N VAL A 212 -0.61 -24.18 -8.28
CA VAL A 212 0.80 -24.56 -8.40
C VAL A 212 1.39 -23.94 -9.67
N VAL A 213 2.59 -23.38 -9.54
CA VAL A 213 3.32 -22.68 -10.59
C VAL A 213 4.53 -23.49 -10.98
N ASP A 214 4.45 -24.22 -12.09
CA ASP A 214 5.55 -25.08 -12.57
C ASP A 214 6.60 -24.34 -13.41
N SER A 215 6.34 -23.06 -13.72
CA SER A 215 7.25 -22.18 -14.45
C SER A 215 7.02 -20.73 -14.04
N THR A 216 8.09 -19.94 -13.89
CA THR A 216 8.02 -18.52 -13.52
C THR A 216 6.99 -17.76 -14.36
N ILE A 217 6.09 -17.07 -13.68
CA ILE A 217 5.10 -16.18 -14.32
C ILE A 217 5.79 -14.88 -14.67
N VAL A 218 5.89 -14.58 -15.96
CA VAL A 218 6.51 -13.34 -16.45
C VAL A 218 5.43 -12.27 -16.64
N VAL A 219 5.51 -11.21 -15.85
CA VAL A 219 4.74 -9.98 -16.08
C VAL A 219 5.58 -9.07 -16.95
N ARG A 220 5.18 -8.97 -18.21
CA ARG A 220 5.95 -8.26 -19.23
C ARG A 220 5.98 -6.76 -18.97
N SER A 221 6.93 -6.10 -19.62
CA SER A 221 7.12 -4.66 -19.50
C SER A 221 5.81 -3.87 -19.72
N GLY A 222 5.52 -2.96 -18.78
CA GLY A 222 4.32 -2.12 -18.77
C GLY A 222 2.99 -2.87 -18.53
N GLN A 223 3.01 -4.18 -18.26
CA GLN A 223 1.79 -4.96 -18.05
C GLN A 223 1.39 -5.02 -16.58
N VAL A 224 0.08 -5.18 -16.35
CA VAL A 224 -0.47 -5.42 -15.02
C VAL A 224 -0.85 -6.89 -14.89
N TYR A 225 -0.45 -7.52 -13.81
CA TYR A 225 -0.94 -8.82 -13.39
C TYR A 225 -1.70 -8.67 -12.08
N ASP A 226 -3.00 -8.93 -12.13
CA ASP A 226 -3.88 -8.91 -10.97
C ASP A 226 -4.22 -10.35 -10.58
N GLY A 227 -3.66 -10.81 -9.47
CA GLY A 227 -3.97 -12.13 -8.91
C GLY A 227 -5.41 -12.23 -8.42
N GLY A 228 -6.11 -11.12 -8.17
CA GLY A 228 -7.47 -11.13 -7.62
C GLY A 228 -7.56 -11.77 -6.23
N GLY A 229 -6.49 -11.70 -5.44
CA GLY A 229 -6.35 -12.35 -4.13
C GLY A 229 -6.04 -13.84 -4.22
N ARG A 230 -5.72 -14.37 -5.41
CA ARG A 230 -5.46 -15.79 -5.60
C ARG A 230 -4.08 -16.17 -5.08
N ARG A 231 -4.00 -17.43 -4.65
CA ARG A 231 -2.81 -18.05 -4.06
C ARG A 231 -1.99 -18.78 -5.11
N PHE A 232 -0.69 -18.58 -5.08
CA PHE A 232 0.30 -19.16 -5.99
C PHE A 232 1.34 -19.90 -5.14
N ILE A 233 1.63 -21.14 -5.52
CA ILE A 233 2.58 -22.01 -4.81
C ILE A 233 3.63 -22.46 -5.81
N ALA A 234 4.91 -22.38 -5.46
CA ALA A 234 5.97 -22.83 -6.35
C ALA A 234 5.87 -24.35 -6.57
N GLY A 235 5.90 -24.78 -7.83
CA GLY A 235 6.12 -26.19 -8.17
C GLY A 235 7.58 -26.58 -7.97
N SER A 236 7.86 -27.88 -7.91
CA SER A 236 9.21 -28.41 -7.68
C SER A 236 10.25 -27.98 -8.74
N ALA A 237 9.80 -27.58 -9.93
CA ALA A 237 10.65 -27.06 -10.99
C ALA A 237 11.19 -25.63 -10.71
N LEU A 238 10.62 -24.94 -9.73
CA LEU A 238 11.04 -23.61 -9.29
C LEU A 238 11.90 -23.66 -8.03
N GLY A 239 11.49 -24.45 -7.04
CA GLY A 239 12.20 -24.54 -5.77
C GLY A 239 11.33 -25.06 -4.64
N ASP A 240 11.97 -25.35 -3.52
CA ASP A 240 11.36 -25.90 -2.31
C ASP A 240 11.25 -24.88 -1.16
N GLY A 241 11.75 -23.65 -1.36
CA GLY A 241 11.77 -22.59 -0.37
C GLY A 241 12.95 -22.66 0.61
N SER A 242 13.90 -23.58 0.42
CA SER A 242 15.12 -23.64 1.24
C SER A 242 16.07 -22.46 0.97
N GLN A 243 17.22 -22.41 1.66
CA GLN A 243 18.29 -21.44 1.38
C GLN A 243 19.16 -21.78 0.16
N SER A 244 18.66 -22.61 -0.76
CA SER A 244 19.36 -22.90 -2.01
C SER A 244 19.30 -21.70 -2.96
N GLU A 245 20.46 -21.16 -3.31
CA GLU A 245 20.67 -20.04 -4.24
C GLU A 245 20.29 -20.32 -5.71
N SER A 246 19.91 -21.56 -6.04
CA SER A 246 19.63 -22.01 -7.42
C SER A 246 18.16 -22.01 -7.79
N GLN A 247 17.29 -21.60 -6.86
CA GLN A 247 15.85 -21.57 -7.06
C GLN A 247 15.45 -20.48 -8.06
N LYS A 248 14.25 -20.62 -8.61
CA LYS A 248 13.66 -19.68 -9.55
C LYS A 248 12.53 -18.91 -8.87
N PRO A 249 12.28 -17.67 -9.30
CA PRO A 249 11.17 -16.89 -8.78
C PRO A 249 9.84 -17.45 -9.25
N VAL A 250 8.81 -17.29 -8.43
CA VAL A 250 7.41 -17.50 -8.82
C VAL A 250 6.99 -16.45 -9.84
N PHE A 251 7.36 -15.18 -9.61
CA PHE A 251 7.09 -14.07 -10.51
C PHE A 251 8.35 -13.36 -10.96
N LYS A 252 8.44 -13.07 -12.27
CA LYS A 252 9.42 -12.14 -12.84
C LYS A 252 8.69 -10.91 -13.35
N LEU A 253 9.02 -9.75 -12.81
CA LEU A 253 8.45 -8.45 -13.17
C LEU A 253 9.46 -7.68 -14.02
N GLU A 254 9.13 -7.44 -15.29
CA GLU A 254 9.94 -6.61 -16.19
C GLU A 254 9.68 -5.11 -15.96
N ASP A 255 10.46 -4.25 -16.61
CA ASP A 255 10.40 -2.80 -16.39
C ASP A 255 9.01 -2.22 -16.71
N GLY A 256 8.47 -1.41 -15.82
CA GLY A 256 7.11 -0.88 -15.85
C GLY A 256 6.01 -1.86 -15.44
N ALA A 257 6.33 -3.10 -15.05
CA ALA A 257 5.32 -4.08 -14.66
C ALA A 257 4.66 -3.74 -13.30
N VAL A 258 3.38 -4.12 -13.19
CA VAL A 258 2.62 -4.04 -11.94
C VAL A 258 2.14 -5.43 -11.55
N LEU A 259 2.39 -5.83 -10.31
CA LEU A 259 1.83 -7.04 -9.71
C LEU A 259 0.92 -6.66 -8.56
N ARG A 260 -0.30 -7.21 -8.50
CA ARG A 260 -1.20 -6.90 -7.39
C ARG A 260 -2.13 -8.03 -6.97
N ASN A 261 -2.54 -7.99 -5.71
CA ASN A 261 -3.50 -8.92 -5.10
C ASN A 261 -3.07 -10.38 -5.29
N VAL A 262 -1.85 -10.70 -4.87
CA VAL A 262 -1.25 -12.04 -4.99
C VAL A 262 -0.89 -12.55 -3.62
N VAL A 263 -1.21 -13.82 -3.36
CA VAL A 263 -0.73 -14.56 -2.20
C VAL A 263 0.29 -15.59 -2.67
N LEU A 264 1.51 -15.56 -2.15
CA LEU A 264 2.52 -16.61 -2.30
C LEU A 264 2.42 -17.52 -1.08
N GLY A 265 2.06 -18.79 -1.31
CA GLY A 265 2.05 -19.83 -0.28
C GLY A 265 3.30 -20.70 -0.35
N ALA A 266 3.57 -21.43 0.73
CA ALA A 266 4.69 -22.36 0.80
C ALA A 266 4.55 -23.56 -0.18
N PRO A 267 5.62 -23.98 -0.87
CA PRO A 267 6.90 -23.27 -0.97
C PRO A 267 6.80 -22.03 -1.86
N ALA A 268 7.48 -20.95 -1.47
CA ALA A 268 7.54 -19.71 -2.25
C ALA A 268 8.80 -19.59 -3.14
N ALA A 269 9.66 -20.62 -3.16
CA ALA A 269 10.92 -20.67 -3.91
C ALA A 269 11.77 -19.39 -3.73
N ASP A 270 12.26 -18.78 -4.81
CA ASP A 270 12.99 -17.49 -4.79
C ASP A 270 12.02 -16.31 -5.05
N GLY A 271 10.81 -16.40 -4.48
CA GLY A 271 9.83 -15.33 -4.38
C GLY A 271 9.54 -14.57 -5.68
N ILE A 272 9.80 -13.27 -5.68
CA ILE A 272 9.55 -12.35 -6.79
C ILE A 272 10.83 -11.65 -7.23
N HIS A 273 11.14 -11.69 -8.53
CA HIS A 273 12.26 -10.93 -9.09
C HIS A 273 11.76 -9.69 -9.84
N THR A 274 12.42 -8.57 -9.60
CA THR A 274 12.11 -7.28 -10.23
C THR A 274 13.25 -6.78 -11.11
N TYR A 275 12.89 -6.23 -12.27
CA TYR A 275 13.84 -5.75 -13.27
C TYR A 275 13.43 -4.35 -13.74
N GLY A 276 14.02 -3.31 -13.18
CA GLY A 276 13.67 -1.93 -13.53
C GLY A 276 12.67 -1.30 -12.57
N ASN A 277 11.83 -0.41 -13.11
CA ASN A 277 10.77 0.24 -12.35
C ASN A 277 9.58 -0.70 -12.22
N VAL A 278 9.15 -1.04 -11.01
CA VAL A 278 7.99 -1.92 -10.83
C VAL A 278 7.13 -1.49 -9.66
N THR A 279 5.86 -1.84 -9.72
CA THR A 279 4.90 -1.61 -8.64
C THR A 279 4.33 -2.93 -8.16
N LEU A 280 4.33 -3.13 -6.84
CA LEU A 280 3.72 -4.26 -6.16
C LEU A 280 2.65 -3.74 -5.19
N GLU A 281 1.44 -4.29 -5.27
CA GLU A 281 0.32 -3.85 -4.44
C GLU A 281 -0.36 -5.04 -3.76
N ASN A 282 -0.47 -5.03 -2.43
CA ASN A 282 -1.16 -6.07 -1.68
C ASN A 282 -0.64 -7.49 -2.04
N ILE A 283 0.64 -7.71 -1.75
CA ILE A 283 1.30 -8.99 -1.95
C ILE A 283 1.54 -9.65 -0.59
N VAL A 284 1.08 -10.88 -0.44
CA VAL A 284 1.20 -11.64 0.82
C VAL A 284 2.12 -12.83 0.59
N TRP A 285 3.21 -12.92 1.34
CA TRP A 285 4.01 -14.14 1.49
C TRP A 285 3.63 -14.78 2.82
N GLU A 286 2.97 -15.94 2.74
CA GLU A 286 2.58 -16.69 3.94
C GLU A 286 3.76 -17.42 4.60
N ASP A 287 4.80 -17.70 3.81
CA ASP A 287 6.05 -18.33 4.20
C ASP A 287 7.10 -17.89 3.18
N ILE A 288 8.16 -17.23 3.64
CA ILE A 288 9.22 -16.75 2.74
C ILE A 288 10.06 -17.98 2.35
N GLY A 289 10.43 -18.07 1.07
CA GLY A 289 11.35 -19.11 0.62
C GLY A 289 12.80 -18.71 0.86
N GLU A 290 13.61 -18.66 -0.20
CA GLU A 290 14.98 -18.14 -0.09
C GLU A 290 14.95 -16.64 0.24
N ASP A 291 14.26 -15.86 -0.61
CA ASP A 291 13.94 -14.45 -0.46
C ASP A 291 12.45 -14.20 -0.75
N ALA A 292 11.83 -13.16 -0.18
CA ALA A 292 10.47 -12.78 -0.56
C ALA A 292 10.48 -12.03 -1.90
N LEU A 293 11.37 -11.05 -2.03
CA LEU A 293 11.58 -10.30 -3.26
C LEU A 293 13.03 -9.88 -3.46
N THR A 294 13.48 -10.00 -4.71
CA THR A 294 14.84 -9.68 -5.12
C THR A 294 14.87 -8.65 -6.25
N VAL A 295 15.59 -7.53 -6.04
CA VAL A 295 15.83 -6.50 -7.06
C VAL A 295 17.01 -6.92 -7.93
N LYS A 296 16.75 -7.34 -9.17
CA LYS A 296 17.76 -7.92 -10.07
C LYS A 296 18.36 -6.90 -11.05
N ALA A 297 17.67 -5.81 -11.34
CA ALA A 297 18.17 -4.74 -12.21
C ALA A 297 17.81 -3.35 -11.64
N SER A 298 18.60 -2.34 -12.03
CA SER A 298 18.46 -0.99 -11.52
C SER A 298 17.13 -0.35 -11.89
N GLY A 299 16.50 0.33 -10.92
CA GLY A 299 15.22 1.01 -11.09
C GLY A 299 14.56 1.38 -9.77
N THR A 300 13.30 1.80 -9.84
CA THR A 300 12.48 2.10 -8.66
C THR A 300 11.50 0.97 -8.39
N VAL A 301 11.62 0.33 -7.23
CA VAL A 301 10.65 -0.69 -6.78
C VAL A 301 9.74 -0.05 -5.74
N VAL A 302 8.43 -0.07 -6.00
CA VAL A 302 7.41 0.42 -5.08
C VAL A 302 6.55 -0.75 -4.62
N LEU A 303 6.61 -1.07 -3.33
CA LEU A 303 5.77 -2.06 -2.67
C LEU A 303 4.81 -1.37 -1.70
N ASN A 304 3.51 -1.53 -1.91
CA ASN A 304 2.49 -0.94 -1.06
C ASN A 304 1.47 -1.98 -0.58
N GLY A 305 1.35 -2.13 0.74
CA GLY A 305 0.44 -3.09 1.34
C GLY A 305 0.94 -4.53 1.25
N GLY A 306 0.30 -5.40 2.01
CA GLY A 306 0.63 -6.82 2.07
C GLY A 306 1.47 -7.19 3.28
N SER A 307 2.00 -8.41 3.27
CA SER A 307 2.77 -8.93 4.40
C SER A 307 3.75 -10.03 3.98
N ALA A 308 4.80 -10.24 4.76
CA ALA A 308 5.67 -11.40 4.63
C ALA A 308 6.04 -11.94 6.01
N VAL A 309 6.02 -13.27 6.18
CA VAL A 309 6.38 -13.92 7.44
C VAL A 309 7.26 -15.14 7.20
N ASN A 310 8.07 -15.49 8.20
CA ASN A 310 8.90 -16.70 8.24
C ASN A 310 9.94 -16.74 7.10
N GLY A 311 11.00 -15.95 7.22
CA GLY A 311 12.18 -16.08 6.35
C GLY A 311 13.39 -16.55 7.15
N GLU A 312 14.24 -17.39 6.57
CA GLU A 312 15.44 -17.84 7.28
C GLU A 312 16.54 -16.76 7.33
N ASP A 313 16.66 -15.91 6.29
CA ASP A 313 17.66 -14.83 6.25
C ASP A 313 17.03 -13.47 5.90
N LYS A 314 16.52 -13.26 4.69
CA LYS A 314 16.15 -11.92 4.22
C LYS A 314 14.76 -11.87 3.61
N VAL A 315 13.99 -10.83 3.97
CA VAL A 315 12.71 -10.56 3.31
C VAL A 315 12.96 -9.95 1.94
N PHE A 316 13.74 -8.87 1.87
CA PHE A 316 14.04 -8.17 0.64
C PHE A 316 15.53 -8.10 0.34
N GLN A 317 15.93 -8.61 -0.83
CA GLN A 317 17.30 -8.56 -1.33
C GLN A 317 17.44 -7.54 -2.46
N ILE A 318 18.47 -6.69 -2.40
CA ILE A 318 18.74 -5.65 -3.38
C ILE A 318 20.09 -5.89 -4.06
N ASN A 319 20.05 -6.44 -5.28
CA ASN A 319 21.24 -6.81 -6.07
C ASN A 319 21.67 -5.75 -7.09
N ALA A 320 20.92 -4.65 -7.22
CA ALA A 320 21.24 -3.57 -8.15
C ALA A 320 20.93 -2.19 -7.56
N ALA A 321 21.59 -1.15 -8.10
CA ALA A 321 21.37 0.23 -7.68
C ALA A 321 19.90 0.62 -7.88
N SER A 322 19.22 1.07 -6.83
CA SER A 322 17.77 1.22 -6.86
C SER A 322 17.25 2.23 -5.87
N THR A 323 16.02 2.71 -6.10
CA THR A 323 15.19 3.27 -5.05
C THR A 323 14.18 2.19 -4.65
N PHE A 324 14.20 1.77 -3.39
CA PHE A 324 13.28 0.76 -2.87
C PHE A 324 12.33 1.42 -1.88
N ARG A 325 11.03 1.44 -2.19
CA ARG A 325 10.00 2.03 -1.36
C ARG A 325 9.05 0.95 -0.90
N VAL A 326 8.91 0.79 0.41
CA VAL A 326 7.94 -0.12 1.02
C VAL A 326 7.05 0.66 1.97
N SER A 327 5.74 0.51 1.80
CA SER A 327 4.75 1.19 2.64
C SER A 327 3.59 0.30 3.05
N ASN A 328 3.01 0.59 4.22
CA ASN A 328 1.82 -0.11 4.74
C ASN A 328 1.99 -1.64 4.79
N PHE A 329 3.22 -2.10 5.04
CA PHE A 329 3.61 -3.50 4.94
C PHE A 329 3.85 -4.10 6.33
N ARG A 330 3.47 -5.37 6.51
CA ARG A 330 3.77 -6.11 7.74
C ARG A 330 4.83 -7.18 7.50
N ALA A 331 5.91 -7.17 8.26
CA ALA A 331 6.93 -8.21 8.23
C ALA A 331 7.19 -8.77 9.62
N SER A 332 7.31 -10.10 9.73
CA SER A 332 7.63 -10.75 11.00
C SER A 332 8.47 -12.00 10.80
N ASN A 333 9.39 -12.27 11.74
CA ASN A 333 10.15 -13.51 11.81
C ASN A 333 11.05 -13.72 10.59
N ALA A 334 12.15 -12.98 10.52
CA ALA A 334 13.20 -13.15 9.52
C ALA A 334 14.56 -12.70 10.06
N GLY A 335 15.67 -12.97 9.36
CA GLY A 335 16.97 -12.42 9.75
C GLY A 335 17.05 -10.90 9.57
N LYS A 336 16.66 -10.41 8.38
CA LYS A 336 16.70 -9.00 7.98
C LYS A 336 15.47 -8.62 7.18
N PHE A 337 14.97 -7.41 7.39
CA PHE A 337 13.90 -6.90 6.54
C PHE A 337 14.42 -6.50 5.15
N ILE A 338 15.53 -5.75 5.06
CA ILE A 338 16.13 -5.35 3.78
C ILE A 338 17.65 -5.57 3.82
N ARG A 339 18.19 -6.25 2.80
CA ARG A 339 19.63 -6.41 2.59
C ARG A 339 20.03 -5.89 1.21
N GLN A 340 20.90 -4.88 1.17
CA GLN A 340 21.68 -4.62 -0.04
C GLN A 340 22.71 -5.74 -0.22
N ASN A 341 22.96 -6.20 -1.44
CA ASN A 341 23.92 -7.27 -1.70
C ASN A 341 25.29 -7.02 -1.06
N GLY A 342 25.81 -8.05 -0.38
CA GLY A 342 26.98 -7.93 0.47
C GLY A 342 28.25 -7.53 -0.28
N GLY A 343 29.04 -6.64 0.32
CA GLY A 343 30.29 -6.14 -0.25
C GLY A 343 30.11 -5.19 -1.45
N THR A 344 28.87 -4.93 -1.89
CA THR A 344 28.62 -4.00 -2.99
C THR A 344 28.60 -2.55 -2.52
N THR A 345 29.03 -1.64 -3.39
CA THR A 345 29.17 -0.22 -3.08
C THR A 345 28.25 0.69 -3.89
N PHE A 346 27.38 0.11 -4.72
CA PHE A 346 26.39 0.89 -5.45
C PHE A 346 25.40 1.55 -4.49
N LYS A 347 24.76 2.62 -4.95
CA LYS A 347 23.80 3.38 -4.15
C LYS A 347 22.43 2.70 -4.15
N VAL A 348 21.84 2.59 -2.96
CA VAL A 348 20.44 2.24 -2.76
C VAL A 348 19.79 3.31 -1.89
N ASP A 349 18.64 3.82 -2.31
CA ASP A 349 17.81 4.72 -1.51
C ASP A 349 16.59 3.95 -1.00
N VAL A 350 16.55 3.67 0.30
CA VAL A 350 15.46 2.91 0.94
C VAL A 350 14.48 3.87 1.60
N VAL A 351 13.17 3.65 1.36
CA VAL A 351 12.08 4.36 2.03
C VAL A 351 11.12 3.35 2.64
N ILE A 352 10.92 3.45 3.96
CA ILE A 352 10.01 2.62 4.76
C ILE A 352 8.97 3.54 5.39
N ASP A 353 7.69 3.30 5.15
CA ASP A 353 6.61 4.20 5.61
C ASP A 353 5.35 3.47 6.05
N GLY A 354 4.91 3.66 7.29
CA GLY A 354 3.66 3.04 7.76
C GLY A 354 3.75 1.52 7.91
N CYS A 355 4.94 0.98 8.13
CA CYS A 355 5.13 -0.47 8.25
C CYS A 355 4.97 -0.97 9.70
N ASP A 356 4.84 -2.28 9.83
CA ASP A 356 4.90 -3.02 11.09
C ASP A 356 5.96 -4.13 10.93
N ILE A 357 7.10 -3.99 11.61
CA ILE A 357 8.29 -4.82 11.39
C ILE A 357 8.72 -5.42 12.72
N SER A 358 8.60 -6.72 12.90
CA SER A 358 8.95 -7.36 14.16
C SER A 358 9.78 -8.63 14.00
N HIS A 359 10.47 -9.03 15.07
CA HIS A 359 11.22 -10.29 15.13
C HIS A 359 12.21 -10.42 13.96
N MET A 360 13.13 -9.45 13.88
CA MET A 360 14.23 -9.49 12.93
C MET A 360 15.50 -9.90 13.68
N ASP A 361 16.10 -11.05 13.36
CA ASP A 361 17.25 -11.55 14.12
C ASP A 361 18.46 -10.60 14.07
N GLU A 362 18.57 -9.78 13.02
CA GLU A 362 19.70 -8.88 12.81
C GLU A 362 19.29 -7.41 12.65
N ALA A 363 18.55 -7.05 11.60
CA ALA A 363 18.33 -5.64 11.28
C ALA A 363 17.11 -5.34 10.39
N ILE A 364 16.66 -4.07 10.41
CA ILE A 364 15.67 -3.57 9.44
C ILE A 364 16.35 -3.30 8.09
N PHE A 365 17.50 -2.64 8.07
CA PHE A 365 18.25 -2.44 6.82
C PHE A 365 19.76 -2.59 7.03
N ARG A 366 20.39 -3.43 6.20
CA ARG A 366 21.85 -3.60 6.15
C ARG A 366 22.42 -3.29 4.78
N THR A 367 23.51 -2.51 4.76
CA THR A 367 24.31 -2.21 3.58
C THR A 367 25.80 -2.18 3.90
N ASP A 368 26.64 -2.41 2.90
CA ASP A 368 28.09 -2.17 2.98
C ASP A 368 28.51 -0.94 2.16
N SER A 369 27.55 -0.28 1.50
CA SER A 369 27.78 0.91 0.69
C SER A 369 27.86 2.17 1.56
N SER A 370 28.87 2.99 1.28
CA SER A 370 29.05 4.30 1.91
C SER A 370 28.09 5.37 1.38
N THR A 371 27.31 5.08 0.32
CA THR A 371 26.45 6.06 -0.36
C THR A 371 24.95 5.76 -0.24
N SER A 372 24.57 4.55 0.17
CA SER A 372 23.18 4.17 0.38
C SER A 372 22.54 4.92 1.55
N THR A 373 21.24 5.18 1.46
CA THR A 373 20.47 5.96 2.44
C THR A 373 19.22 5.20 2.88
N VAL A 374 18.70 5.56 4.06
CA VAL A 374 17.41 5.06 4.55
C VAL A 374 16.57 6.19 5.12
N THR A 375 15.30 6.21 4.73
CA THR A 375 14.25 7.00 5.37
C THR A 375 13.21 6.04 5.96
N MET A 376 12.99 6.07 7.26
CA MET A 376 11.98 5.23 7.93
C MET A 376 11.05 6.11 8.75
N ARG A 377 9.76 6.10 8.43
CA ARG A 377 8.77 6.94 9.10
C ARG A 377 7.46 6.24 9.38
N ASN A 378 6.71 6.73 10.37
CA ASN A 378 5.38 6.22 10.74
C ASN A 378 5.36 4.70 10.97
N THR A 379 6.48 4.09 11.32
CA THR A 379 6.67 2.64 11.32
C THR A 379 6.76 2.13 12.74
N ARG A 380 6.04 1.05 13.03
CA ARG A 380 6.15 0.34 14.29
C ARG A 380 7.17 -0.79 14.17
N TYR A 381 7.95 -1.03 15.21
CA TYR A 381 8.90 -2.14 15.24
C TYR A 381 9.06 -2.77 16.62
N SER A 382 9.40 -4.06 16.67
CA SER A 382 9.73 -4.76 17.92
C SER A 382 10.77 -5.86 17.66
N ASP A 383 11.52 -6.25 18.68
CA ASP A 383 12.42 -7.42 18.64
C ASP A 383 13.35 -7.42 17.41
N ILE A 384 14.12 -6.33 17.26
CA ILE A 384 15.17 -6.20 16.24
C ILE A 384 16.50 -6.48 16.93
N GLY A 385 17.23 -7.50 16.46
CA GLY A 385 18.42 -8.02 17.12
C GLY A 385 19.57 -7.02 17.25
N ASP A 386 20.47 -6.98 16.26
CA ASP A 386 21.73 -6.24 16.35
C ASP A 386 21.52 -4.71 16.31
N ALA A 387 20.75 -4.21 15.33
CA ALA A 387 20.43 -2.79 15.20
C ALA A 387 19.32 -2.54 14.16
N LEU A 388 18.62 -1.40 14.26
CA LEU A 388 17.68 -0.99 13.18
C LEU A 388 18.39 -0.86 11.83
N PHE A 389 19.58 -0.24 11.81
CA PHE A 389 20.32 0.05 10.59
C PHE A 389 21.80 -0.31 10.74
N ILE A 390 22.33 -1.12 9.83
CA ILE A 390 23.73 -1.57 9.82
C ILE A 390 24.45 -1.05 8.58
N GLY A 391 25.64 -0.49 8.78
CA GLY A 391 26.51 0.05 7.71
C GLY A 391 26.14 1.44 7.19
N LEU A 392 25.26 2.15 7.91
CA LEU A 392 24.88 3.53 7.64
C LEU A 392 25.49 4.50 8.66
N SER A 393 25.94 5.66 8.19
CA SER A 393 26.27 6.79 9.07
C SER A 393 25.00 7.57 9.40
N SER A 394 24.99 8.30 10.52
CA SER A 394 23.83 9.09 10.96
C SER A 394 23.32 10.07 9.90
N SER A 395 24.22 10.69 9.12
CA SER A 395 23.87 11.59 8.01
C SER A 395 23.08 10.95 6.87
N ARG A 396 23.04 9.60 6.80
CA ARG A 396 22.37 8.83 5.75
C ARG A 396 21.08 8.16 6.25
N ILE A 397 20.71 8.44 7.50
CA ILE A 397 19.53 7.90 8.18
C ILE A 397 18.58 9.08 8.45
N THR A 398 17.34 8.96 7.97
CA THR A 398 16.26 9.90 8.30
C THR A 398 15.13 9.11 8.96
N THR A 399 14.73 9.51 10.17
CA THR A 399 13.63 8.85 10.88
C THR A 399 12.63 9.84 11.46
N SER A 400 11.35 9.48 11.49
CA SER A 400 10.30 10.28 12.13
C SER A 400 9.06 9.46 12.48
N ASN A 401 8.43 9.74 13.63
CA ASN A 401 7.18 9.09 14.05
C ASN A 401 7.22 7.54 14.07
N ASN A 402 8.38 6.95 14.36
CA ASN A 402 8.47 5.51 14.55
C ASN A 402 8.15 5.14 16.01
N THR A 403 7.67 3.93 16.23
CA THR A 403 7.28 3.46 17.56
C THR A 403 7.81 2.06 17.79
N GLU A 404 8.75 1.93 18.72
CA GLU A 404 9.12 0.64 19.28
C GLU A 404 7.97 0.14 20.18
N TYR A 405 7.63 -1.14 20.15
CA TYR A 405 6.56 -1.71 20.97
C TYR A 405 6.92 -3.05 21.61
#